data_AF-A0A1J1LPP5-F1
#
_entry.id   AF-A0A1J1LPP5-F1
#
_cell.length_a   1.000
_cell.length_b   1.000
_cell.length_c   1.000
_cell.angle_alpha   90.00
_cell.angle_beta   90.00
_cell.angle_gamma   90.00
#
_symmetry.space_group_name_H-M   'P 1'
#
loop_
_entity.id
_entity.type
_entity.pdbx_description
1 polymer ?
#
loop_
_entity_poly.entity_id
_entity_poly.type
_entity_poly.pdbx_seq_one_letter_code
_entity_poly.pdbx_strand_id
1 'polypeptide(L)' 'MLKKQKGKCNFCGQYFTPEDIAEIDHIIPTSKGGKDEYKNLQLLHRHCHDIKTATDGSNNPKETGCSDDNSQLN' A
#
# COMPACT_ATOMS: atom_id res chain seq x y z
N MET A 1 12.88 -7.31 -1.26
CA MET A 1 11.43 -7.53 -1.16
C MET A 1 10.78 -7.96 -2.48
N LEU A 2 11.05 -7.32 -3.63
CA LEU A 2 10.45 -7.66 -4.96
C LEU A 2 10.61 -9.13 -5.43
N LYS A 3 11.74 -9.80 -5.13
CA LYS A 3 11.98 -11.19 -5.56
C LYS A 3 10.99 -12.20 -4.95
N LYS A 4 10.49 -11.94 -3.73
CA LYS A 4 9.55 -12.86 -3.05
C LYS A 4 8.14 -12.76 -3.63
N GLN A 5 7.72 -11.55 -4.00
CA GLN A 5 6.39 -11.29 -4.55
C GLN A 5 6.36 -11.43 -6.09
N LYS A 6 7.50 -11.73 -6.72
CA LYS A 6 7.65 -11.85 -8.18
C LYS A 6 7.15 -10.60 -8.94
N GLY A 7 7.24 -9.43 -8.31
CA GLY A 7 6.69 -8.19 -8.85
C GLY A 7 5.17 -8.20 -8.99
N LYS A 8 4.44 -9.00 -8.20
CA LYS A 8 2.98 -9.01 -8.13
C LYS A 8 2.48 -8.40 -6.83
N CYS A 9 1.39 -7.64 -6.94
CA CYS A 9 0.60 -7.20 -5.81
C CYS A 9 -0.14 -8.39 -5.20
N ASN A 10 0.03 -8.63 -3.90
CA ASN A 10 -0.66 -9.73 -3.20
C ASN A 10 -2.17 -9.49 -3.04
N PHE A 11 -2.62 -8.23 -3.14
CA PHE A 11 -4.03 -7.89 -2.97
C PHE A 11 -4.83 -8.12 -4.25
N CYS A 12 -4.37 -7.62 -5.41
CA CYS A 12 -5.07 -7.79 -6.69
C CYS A 12 -4.48 -8.88 -7.60
N GLY A 13 -3.32 -9.43 -7.27
CA GLY A 13 -2.64 -10.45 -8.08
C GLY A 13 -1.97 -9.94 -9.36
N GLN A 14 -2.07 -8.63 -9.66
CA GLN A 14 -1.50 -8.01 -10.86
C GLN A 14 -0.02 -7.68 -10.70
N TYR A 15 0.69 -7.60 -11.82
CA TYR A 15 2.09 -7.17 -11.83
C TYR A 15 2.20 -5.66 -11.67
N PHE A 16 3.22 -5.22 -10.93
CA PHE A 16 3.59 -3.81 -10.89
C PHE A 16 4.17 -3.39 -12.24
N THR A 17 3.56 -2.40 -12.88
CA THR A 17 4.15 -1.72 -14.03
C THR A 17 5.03 -0.54 -13.55
N PRO A 18 5.97 -0.05 -14.37
CA PRO A 18 6.75 1.14 -14.01
C PRO A 18 5.90 2.41 -13.87
N GLU A 19 4.68 2.40 -14.40
CA GLU A 19 3.70 3.49 -14.25
C GLU A 19 2.90 3.36 -12.94
N ASP A 20 2.86 2.16 -12.34
CA ASP A 20 2.15 1.91 -11.09
C ASP A 20 2.95 2.38 -9.87
N ILE A 21 2.26 3.09 -8.97
CA ILE A 21 2.80 3.46 -7.67
C ILE A 21 2.58 2.29 -6.70
N ALA A 22 3.68 1.76 -6.19
CA ALA A 22 3.71 0.66 -5.24
C ALA A 22 4.10 1.15 -3.84
N GLU A 23 3.34 0.75 -2.82
CA GLU A 23 3.59 1.08 -1.42
C GLU A 23 3.86 -0.17 -0.59
N ILE A 24 4.65 0.01 0.47
CA ILE A 24 4.98 -1.05 1.43
C ILE A 24 3.88 -1.07 2.50
N ASP A 25 3.24 -2.21 2.66
CA ASP A 25 2.13 -2.42 3.58
C ASP A 25 2.42 -3.59 4.54
N HIS A 26 1.89 -3.53 5.76
CA HIS A 26 1.99 -4.65 6.71
C HIS A 26 0.93 -5.72 6.40
N ILE A 27 1.37 -6.96 6.18
CA ILE A 27 0.52 -8.14 5.95
C ILE A 27 -0.44 -8.30 7.14
N ILE A 28 0.13 -8.30 8.35
CA ILE A 28 -0.63 -8.21 9.59
C ILE A 28 -0.54 -6.75 10.06
N PRO A 29 -1.66 -6.00 10.13
CA PRO A 29 -1.62 -4.63 10.62
C PRO A 29 -1.12 -4.60 12.06
N THR A 30 -0.43 -3.52 12.42
CA THR A 30 0.10 -3.31 13.79
C THR A 30 -1.00 -3.36 14.84
N SER A 31 -2.20 -2.88 14.50
CA SER A 31 -3.42 -2.97 15.33
C SER A 31 -3.79 -4.40 15.73
N LYS A 32 -3.43 -5.41 14.91
CA LYS A 32 -3.65 -6.83 15.17
C LYS A 32 -2.41 -7.54 15.72
N GLY A 33 -1.41 -6.79 16.18
CA GLY A 33 -0.15 -7.33 16.71
C GLY A 33 0.90 -7.62 15.63
N GLY A 34 0.74 -7.07 14.43
CA GLY A 34 1.74 -7.14 13.38
C GLY A 34 3.03 -6.43 13.78
N LYS A 35 4.18 -7.11 13.65
CA LYS A 35 5.50 -6.52 13.89
C LYS A 35 6.03 -5.84 12.63
N ASP A 36 6.86 -4.82 12.80
CA ASP A 36 7.62 -4.19 11.72
C ASP A 36 8.82 -5.08 11.33
N GLU A 37 8.52 -6.29 10.90
CA GLU A 37 9.54 -7.24 10.42
C GLU A 37 9.47 -7.33 8.91
N TYR A 38 10.62 -7.41 8.26
CA TYR A 38 10.74 -7.56 6.80
C TYR A 38 9.93 -8.74 6.20
N LYS A 39 9.56 -9.72 7.03
CA LYS A 39 8.71 -10.87 6.68
C LYS A 39 7.21 -10.57 6.75
N ASN A 40 6.82 -9.54 7.51
CA ASN A 40 5.47 -9.03 7.66
C ASN A 40 5.18 -7.84 6.73
N LEU A 41 6.15 -7.43 5.91
CA LEU A 41 5.98 -6.37 4.91
C LEU A 41 5.67 -6.99 3.54
N GLN A 42 4.66 -6.44 2.87
CA GLN A 42 4.27 -6.75 1.50
C GLN A 42 4.28 -5.47 0.65
N LEU A 43 4.27 -5.63 -0.67
CA LEU A 43 4.18 -4.53 -1.61
C LEU A 43 2.80 -4.60 -2.26
N LEU A 44 2.06 -3.50 -2.22
CA LEU A 44 0.74 -3.36 -2.81
C LEU A 44 0.72 -2.14 -3.74
N HIS A 45 -0.20 -2.11 -4.71
CA HIS A 45 -0.49 -0.86 -5.40
C HIS A 45 -1.07 0.15 -4.41
N ARG A 46 -0.81 1.45 -4.61
CA ARG A 46 -1.41 2.53 -3.81
C ARG A 46 -2.92 2.37 -3.68
N HIS A 47 -3.60 2.16 -4.80
CA HIS A 47 -5.05 1.94 -4.80
C HIS A 47 -5.47 0.65 -4.06
N CYS A 48 -4.65 -0.41 -4.09
CA CYS A 48 -4.92 -1.65 -3.34
C CYS A 48 -4.74 -1.44 -1.83
N HIS A 49 -3.73 -0.65 -1.47
CA HIS A 49 -3.45 -0.28 -0.09
C HIS A 49 -4.61 0.53 0.51
N ASP A 50 -5.15 1.50 -0.23
CA ASP A 50 -6.33 2.26 0.19
C ASP A 50 -7.55 1.36 0.41
N ILE A 51 -7.85 0.46 -0.53
CA ILE A 51 -8.97 -0.49 -0.40
C ILE A 51 -8.76 -1.43 0.79
N LYS A 52 -7.54 -1.94 0.99
CA LYS A 52 -7.20 -2.80 2.13
C LYS A 52 -7.42 -2.06 3.44
N THR A 53 -6.96 -0.82 3.55
CA THR A 53 -7.12 0.00 4.76
C THR A 53 -8.60 0.28 5.05
N ALA A 54 -9.37 0.64 4.02
CA ALA A 54 -10.82 0.81 4.14
C ALA A 54 -11.55 -0.48 4.56
N THR A 55 -11.10 -1.64 4.05
CA THR A 55 -11.69 -2.95 4.35
C THR A 55 -11.32 -3.47 5.75
N ASP A 56 -10.09 -3.22 6.21
CA ASP A 56 -9.64 -3.66 7.55
C ASP A 56 -10.35 -2.89 8.68
N GLY A 57 -11.10 -1.83 8.37
CA GLY A 57 -11.84 -1.03 9.35
C GLY A 57 -10.93 -0.20 10.25
N SER A 58 -9.63 -0.20 9.97
CA SER A 58 -8.63 0.68 10.58
C SER A 58 -8.81 2.07 9.97
N ASN A 59 -9.85 2.80 10.38
CA ASN A 59 -10.09 4.20 10.06
C ASN A 59 -9.05 5.12 10.74
N ASN A 60 -7.77 4.82 10.59
CA ASN A 60 -6.70 5.71 10.95
C ASN A 60 -6.03 6.10 9.63
N PRO A 61 -6.40 7.24 9.03
CA PRO A 61 -5.73 7.72 7.83
C PRO A 61 -4.28 8.02 8.23
N LYS A 62 -3.40 7.02 8.05
CA LYS A 62 -1.97 7.20 8.27
C LYS A 62 -1.43 7.90 7.03
N GLU A 63 -1.65 9.21 6.99
CA GLU A 63 -0.70 10.23 6.53
C GLU A 63 0.21 9.89 5.34
N THR A 64 -0.30 9.36 4.22
CA THR A 64 0.39 9.58 2.94
C THR A 64 -0.08 10.90 2.38
N GLY A 65 0.65 11.96 2.77
CA GLY A 65 0.54 13.26 2.12
C GLY A 65 0.78 13.13 0.62
N CYS A 66 -0.27 13.32 -0.15
CA CYS A 66 -0.20 14.00 -1.44
C CYS A 66 -1.20 15.15 -1.31
N SER A 67 -0.67 16.35 -1.05
CA SER A 67 -1.43 17.58 -1.28
C SER A 67 -1.55 17.73 -2.79
N ASP A 68 -2.58 17.12 -3.37
CA ASP A 68 -3.05 17.51 -4.70
C ASP A 68 -3.79 18.84 -4.54
N ASP A 69 -3.08 19.95 -4.70
CA ASP A 69 -3.58 21.11 -5.48
C ASP A 69 -2.44 22.12 -5.73
N ASN A 70 -1.83 22.05 -6.91
CA ASN A 70 -1.32 23.25 -7.55
C ASN A 70 -1.47 23.13 -9.07
N SER A 71 -2.64 23.51 -9.56
CA SER A 71 -2.76 24.22 -10.83
C SER A 71 -4.14 24.88 -10.94
N GLN A 72 -4.28 26.08 -10.39
CA GLN A 72 -5.15 27.07 -11.02
C GLN A 72 -4.49 27.44 -12.37
N LEU A 73 -5.06 26.91 -13.44
CA LEU A 73 -4.78 27.32 -14.82
C LEU A 73 -6.06 27.87 -15.42
N ASN A 74 -6.46 29.05 -14.94
CA ASN A 74 -6.97 30.20 -15.71
C ASN A 74 -7.13 31.41 -14.79
#